data_AF-A0A3P7J3F7-F1
#
_entry.id   AF-A0A3P7J3F7-F1
#
_cell.length_a   1.000
_cell.length_b   1.000
_cell.length_c   1.000
_cell.angle_alpha   90.00
_cell.angle_beta   90.00
_cell.angle_gamma   90.00
#
_symmetry.space_group_name_H-M   'P 1'
#
loop_
_entity.id
_entity.type
_entity.pdbx_description
1 polymer ?
#
loop_
_entity_poly.entity_id
_entity_poly.type
_entity_poly.pdbx_seq_one_letter_code
_entity_poly.pdbx_strand_id
1 'polypeptide(L)'
;MDLVSTLNRIAGSQNIRLDQDKLDKDIDDVLDFDHDLALKYSTDDTTRRQFERSFNPMTLAELQSKYPKISWELYISEVFQLVPDVKQKVLKASDYHYIVTEPKMLQLLSDNVEAVPTRTLVNYIYAKLVMAYSDFLPVSFKNLKISFLLLQTF
;
A
#
# COMPACT_ATOMS: atom_id res chain seq x y z
N MET A 1 13.17 -4.23 11.22
CA MET A 1 13.12 -5.48 10.45
C MET A 1 13.76 -5.22 9.11
N ASP A 2 14.59 -6.13 8.61
CA ASP A 2 15.24 -5.99 7.30
C ASP A 2 14.40 -6.71 6.21
N LEU A 3 14.04 -5.97 5.16
CA LEU A 3 13.19 -6.46 4.07
C LEU A 3 13.93 -7.47 3.19
N VAL A 4 15.23 -7.25 2.92
CA VAL A 4 16.09 -8.12 2.11
C VAL A 4 16.15 -9.52 2.72
N SER A 5 16.50 -9.62 4.00
CA SER A 5 16.57 -10.90 4.71
C SER A 5 15.22 -11.60 4.81
N THR A 6 14.12 -10.85 4.93
CA THR A 6 12.78 -11.41 4.96
C THR A 6 12.38 -12.00 3.62
N LEU A 7 12.64 -11.31 2.51
CA LEU A 7 12.35 -11.82 1.16
C LEU A 7 13.22 -13.03 0.82
N ASN A 8 14.52 -13.00 1.14
CA ASN A 8 15.40 -14.16 0.98
C ASN A 8 14.93 -15.37 1.80
N ARG A 9 14.41 -15.16 3.01
CA ARG A 9 13.84 -16.22 3.86
C ARG A 9 12.58 -16.85 3.24
N ILE A 10 11.66 -16.02 2.73
CA ILE A 10 10.45 -16.50 2.04
C ILE A 10 10.85 -17.30 0.80
N ALA A 11 11.73 -16.76 -0.04
CA ALA A 11 12.18 -17.43 -1.26
C ALA A 11 12.86 -18.77 -0.95
N GLY A 12 13.73 -18.81 0.07
CA GLY A 12 14.38 -20.03 0.54
C GLY A 12 13.39 -21.10 0.98
N SER A 13 12.29 -20.73 1.64
CA SER A 13 11.24 -21.69 2.03
C SER A 13 10.51 -22.35 0.84
N GLN A 14 10.58 -21.71 -0.33
CA GLN A 14 10.00 -22.19 -1.58
C GLN A 14 11.05 -22.81 -2.52
N ASN A 15 12.30 -23.00 -2.04
CA ASN A 15 13.45 -23.43 -2.84
C ASN A 15 13.73 -22.51 -4.05
N ILE A 16 13.41 -21.21 -3.92
CA ILE A 16 13.69 -20.19 -4.92
C ILE A 16 14.99 -19.48 -4.54
N ARG A 17 15.90 -19.35 -5.51
CA ARG A 17 17.10 -18.52 -5.37
C ARG A 17 16.87 -17.17 -6.04
N LEU A 18 16.97 -16.10 -5.26
CA LEU A 18 16.82 -14.74 -5.76
C LEU A 18 18.13 -14.25 -6.39
N ASP A 19 18.00 -13.50 -7.47
CA ASP A 19 19.05 -12.63 -8.01
C ASP A 19 19.20 -11.44 -7.04
N GLN A 20 20.37 -11.33 -6.40
CA GLN A 20 20.59 -10.34 -5.34
C GLN A 20 20.74 -8.93 -5.91
N ASP A 21 21.41 -8.75 -7.04
CA ASP A 21 21.59 -7.43 -7.66
C ASP A 21 20.24 -6.84 -8.06
N LYS A 22 19.35 -7.70 -8.57
CA LYS A 22 17.99 -7.31 -8.90
C LYS A 22 17.13 -7.04 -7.66
N LEU A 23 17.28 -7.84 -6.61
CA LEU A 23 16.56 -7.67 -5.35
C LEU A 23 16.92 -6.33 -4.69
N ASP A 24 18.21 -6.03 -4.61
CA ASP A 24 18.70 -4.80 -3.99
C ASP A 24 18.18 -3.57 -4.76
N LYS A 25 18.29 -3.60 -6.09
CA LYS A 25 17.71 -2.54 -6.94
C LYS A 25 16.20 -2.36 -6.72
N ASP A 26 15.45 -3.46 -6.71
CA ASP A 26 14.00 -3.41 -6.51
C ASP A 26 13.62 -2.84 -5.13
N ILE A 27 14.44 -3.09 -4.10
CA ILE A 27 14.24 -2.57 -2.75
C ILE A 27 14.58 -1.08 -2.69
N ASP A 28 15.68 -0.65 -3.30
CA ASP A 28 16.04 0.76 -3.40
C ASP A 28 14.92 1.56 -4.10
N ASP A 29 14.44 1.08 -5.26
CA ASP A 29 13.34 1.70 -5.99
C ASP A 29 12.06 1.80 -5.13
N VAL A 30 11.78 0.81 -4.27
CA VAL A 30 10.64 0.79 -3.34
C VAL A 30 10.82 1.80 -2.20
N LEU A 31 12.03 1.90 -1.64
CA LEU A 31 12.34 2.83 -0.55
C LEU A 31 12.29 4.28 -1.03
N ASP A 32 12.85 4.56 -2.21
CA ASP A 32 12.77 5.88 -2.85
C ASP A 32 11.32 6.28 -3.10
N PHE A 33 10.50 5.34 -3.57
CA PHE A 33 9.07 5.59 -3.76
C PHE A 33 8.32 5.83 -2.44
N ASP A 34 8.58 5.05 -1.39
CA ASP A 34 7.97 5.26 -0.05
C ASP A 34 8.36 6.62 0.54
N HIS A 35 9.62 7.01 0.36
CA HIS A 35 10.13 8.32 0.76
C HIS A 35 9.44 9.46 0.00
N ASP A 36 9.26 9.32 -1.31
CA ASP A 36 8.52 10.29 -2.11
C ASP A 36 7.04 10.39 -1.69
N LEU A 37 6.37 9.27 -1.43
CA LEU A 37 5.00 9.26 -0.88
C LEU A 37 4.91 10.02 0.45
N ALA A 38 5.89 9.80 1.34
CA ALA A 38 5.92 10.46 2.65
C ALA A 38 6.17 11.97 2.55
N LEU A 39 7.08 12.41 1.67
CA LEU A 39 7.47 13.82 1.60
C LEU A 39 6.61 14.66 0.64
N LYS A 40 6.15 14.09 -0.47
CA LYS A 40 5.47 14.84 -1.55
C LYS A 40 3.95 14.67 -1.51
N TYR A 41 3.46 13.50 -1.11
CA TYR A 41 2.04 13.13 -1.22
C TYR A 41 1.32 13.06 0.14
N SER A 42 2.00 13.42 1.23
CA SER A 42 1.41 13.45 2.57
C SER A 42 1.32 14.87 3.10
N THR A 43 0.21 15.16 3.77
CA THR A 43 -0.02 16.40 4.51
C THR A 43 0.42 16.20 5.97
N ASP A 44 0.95 17.25 6.62
CA ASP A 44 1.34 17.19 8.02
C ASP A 44 0.15 16.93 8.96
N ASP A 45 0.46 16.36 10.13
CA ASP A 45 -0.52 15.91 11.11
C ASP A 45 -1.42 17.03 11.64
N THR A 46 -0.93 18.26 11.74
CA THR A 46 -1.69 19.40 12.26
C THR A 46 -2.76 19.82 11.25
N THR A 47 -2.37 19.92 9.98
CA THR A 47 -3.30 20.27 8.89
C THR A 47 -4.33 19.17 8.66
N ARG A 48 -3.97 17.89 8.79
CA ARG A 48 -4.91 16.74 8.63
C ARG A 48 -6.02 16.72 9.68
N ARG A 49 -5.77 17.24 10.88
CA ARG A 49 -6.74 17.27 11.99
C ARG A 49 -7.82 18.35 11.84
N GLN A 50 -7.80 19.13 10.75
CA GLN A 50 -8.82 20.12 10.44
C GLN A 50 -10.02 19.44 9.73
N PHE A 51 -11.08 19.14 10.49
CA PHE A 51 -12.23 18.36 10.00
C PHE A 51 -12.91 18.97 8.76
N GLU A 52 -13.14 20.28 8.75
CA GLU A 52 -13.82 20.97 7.64
C GLU A 52 -13.06 20.83 6.31
N ARG A 53 -11.72 20.87 6.36
CA ARG A 53 -10.85 20.69 5.19
C ARG A 53 -10.96 19.27 4.61
N SER A 54 -11.21 18.28 5.46
CA SER A 54 -11.24 16.86 5.09
C SER A 54 -12.61 16.40 4.58
N PHE A 55 -13.64 17.23 4.66
CA PHE A 55 -14.99 16.90 4.21
C PHE A 55 -15.26 17.46 2.79
N ASN A 56 -14.79 16.74 1.77
CA ASN A 56 -15.04 17.10 0.37
C ASN A 56 -15.86 15.99 -0.31
N PRO A 57 -17.21 16.01 -0.17
CA PRO A 57 -18.06 15.04 -0.83
C PRO A 57 -18.01 15.21 -2.35
N MET A 58 -17.84 14.10 -3.07
CA MET A 58 -17.85 14.05 -4.53
C MET A 58 -18.66 12.84 -5.00
N THR A 59 -19.45 13.02 -6.04
CA THR A 59 -20.06 11.92 -6.80
C THR A 59 -19.00 11.15 -7.59
N LEU A 60 -19.35 9.94 -8.07
CA LEU A 60 -18.45 9.17 -8.93
C LEU A 60 -18.06 9.94 -10.21
N ALA A 61 -19.00 10.66 -10.81
CA ALA A 61 -18.76 11.47 -12.00
C ALA A 61 -17.76 12.61 -11.74
N GLU A 62 -17.86 13.27 -10.58
CA GLU A 62 -16.89 14.31 -10.18
C GLU A 62 -15.50 13.73 -9.93
N LEU A 63 -15.40 12.55 -9.29
CA LEU A 63 -14.12 11.85 -9.12
C LEU A 63 -13.47 11.53 -10.47
N GLN A 64 -14.24 10.96 -11.40
CA GLN A 64 -13.77 10.62 -12.75
C GLN A 64 -13.32 11.86 -13.53
N SER A 65 -14.07 12.97 -13.42
CA SER A 65 -13.72 14.21 -14.09
C SER A 65 -12.48 14.88 -13.49
N LYS A 66 -12.34 14.85 -12.16
CA LYS A 66 -11.29 15.58 -11.45
C LYS A 66 -9.96 14.82 -11.37
N TYR A 67 -10.03 13.49 -11.25
CA TYR A 67 -8.87 12.60 -11.15
C TYR A 67 -8.92 11.53 -12.25
N PRO A 68 -8.84 11.91 -13.53
CA PRO A 68 -9.16 11.05 -14.67
C PRO A 68 -8.14 9.92 -14.91
N LYS A 69 -6.96 9.99 -14.29
CA LYS A 69 -5.92 8.96 -14.42
C LYS A 69 -6.15 7.75 -13.51
N ILE A 70 -7.13 7.85 -12.60
CA ILE A 70 -7.53 6.74 -11.74
C ILE A 70 -8.78 6.09 -12.36
N SER A 71 -8.69 4.79 -12.61
CA SER A 71 -9.83 3.99 -13.07
C SER A 71 -10.81 3.73 -11.92
N TRP A 72 -11.56 4.75 -11.51
CA TRP A 72 -12.42 4.72 -10.32
C TRP A 72 -13.42 3.57 -10.31
N GLU A 73 -14.12 3.32 -11.42
CA GLU A 73 -15.08 2.22 -11.51
C GLU A 73 -14.43 0.85 -11.27
N LEU A 74 -13.24 0.63 -11.85
CA LEU A 74 -12.48 -0.60 -11.64
C LEU A 74 -12.05 -0.69 -10.18
N TYR A 75 -11.43 0.36 -9.64
CA TYR A 75 -10.97 0.40 -8.26
C TYR A 75 -12.10 0.10 -7.26
N ILE A 76 -13.24 0.79 -7.39
CA ILE A 76 -14.41 0.58 -6.53
C ILE A 76 -14.96 -0.84 -6.72
N SER A 77 -14.99 -1.35 -7.96
CA SER A 77 -15.45 -2.72 -8.24
C SER A 77 -14.60 -3.77 -7.54
N GLU A 78 -13.28 -3.60 -7.52
CA GLU A 78 -12.32 -4.50 -6.86
C GLU A 78 -12.42 -4.42 -5.33
N VAL A 79 -12.55 -3.21 -4.77
CA VAL A 79 -12.72 -3.00 -3.32
C VAL A 79 -13.98 -3.70 -2.80
N PHE A 80 -15.09 -3.59 -3.53
CA PHE A 80 -16.38 -4.16 -3.14
C PHE A 80 -16.68 -5.51 -3.81
N GLN A 81 -15.67 -6.21 -4.33
CA GLN A 81 -15.87 -7.42 -5.13
C GLN A 81 -16.63 -8.53 -4.36
N LEU A 82 -16.43 -8.63 -3.04
CA LEU A 82 -17.05 -9.63 -2.18
C LEU A 82 -18.44 -9.22 -1.63
N VAL A 83 -18.91 -8.01 -1.94
CA VAL A 83 -20.20 -7.47 -1.46
C VAL A 83 -21.00 -6.84 -2.61
N PRO A 84 -21.58 -7.65 -3.51
CA PRO A 84 -22.19 -7.18 -4.76
C PRO A 84 -23.28 -6.11 -4.57
N ASP A 85 -24.10 -6.24 -3.53
CA ASP A 85 -25.18 -5.28 -3.25
C ASP A 85 -24.64 -3.89 -2.90
N VAL A 86 -23.56 -3.83 -2.10
CA VAL A 86 -22.87 -2.58 -1.77
C VAL A 86 -22.20 -2.01 -3.01
N LYS A 87 -21.50 -2.85 -3.78
CA LYS A 87 -20.88 -2.46 -5.06
C LYS A 87 -21.89 -1.79 -5.99
N GLN A 88 -23.07 -2.40 -6.15
CA GLN A 88 -24.12 -1.85 -7.00
C GLN A 88 -24.58 -0.47 -6.49
N LYS A 89 -24.77 -0.34 -5.18
CA LYS A 89 -25.19 0.93 -4.56
C LYS A 89 -24.16 2.04 -4.80
N VAL A 90 -22.89 1.79 -4.48
CA VAL A 90 -21.86 2.85 -4.57
C VAL A 90 -21.54 3.25 -6.01
N LEU A 91 -21.67 2.34 -6.99
CA LEU A 91 -21.40 2.64 -8.40
C LEU A 91 -22.59 3.28 -9.14
N LYS A 92 -23.84 2.96 -8.75
CA LYS A 92 -25.03 3.36 -9.53
C LYS A 92 -25.89 4.42 -8.85
N ALA A 93 -25.76 4.63 -7.55
CA ALA A 93 -26.55 5.62 -6.85
C ALA A 93 -26.04 7.03 -7.16
N SER A 94 -26.88 7.86 -7.79
CA SER A 94 -26.55 9.24 -8.15
C SER A 94 -26.36 10.17 -6.95
N ASP A 95 -26.88 9.77 -5.78
CA ASP A 95 -26.81 10.50 -4.51
C ASP A 95 -25.69 9.98 -3.58
N TYR A 96 -24.93 8.97 -4.00
CA TYR A 96 -23.80 8.49 -3.22
C TYR A 96 -22.60 9.43 -3.37
N HIS A 97 -22.04 9.84 -2.22
CA HIS A 97 -20.90 10.75 -2.17
C HIS A 97 -19.71 10.06 -1.51
N TYR A 98 -18.57 10.13 -2.17
CA TYR A 98 -17.26 9.77 -1.66
C TYR A 98 -16.66 10.97 -0.94
N ILE A 99 -16.22 10.79 0.29
CA ILE A 99 -15.55 11.86 1.04
C ILE A 99 -14.06 11.84 0.71
N VAL A 100 -13.61 12.83 -0.06
CA VAL A 100 -12.19 13.01 -0.37
C VAL A 100 -11.53 13.84 0.71
N THR A 101 -10.68 13.21 1.52
CA THR A 101 -10.04 13.86 2.68
C THR A 101 -8.84 14.73 2.33
N GLU A 102 -8.12 14.40 1.26
CA GLU A 102 -6.93 15.13 0.81
C GLU A 102 -7.00 15.44 -0.69
N PRO A 103 -7.91 16.33 -1.17
CA PRO A 103 -8.12 16.55 -2.60
C PRO A 103 -6.85 16.95 -3.36
N LYS A 104 -5.99 17.76 -2.74
CA LYS A 104 -4.73 18.20 -3.36
C LYS A 104 -3.73 17.05 -3.53
N MET A 105 -3.62 16.17 -2.54
CA MET A 105 -2.72 15.01 -2.61
C MET A 105 -3.25 13.96 -3.58
N LEU A 106 -4.57 13.77 -3.62
CA LEU A 106 -5.19 12.91 -4.63
C LEU A 106 -5.02 13.45 -6.05
N GLN A 107 -5.07 14.77 -6.24
CA GLN A 107 -4.72 15.40 -7.53
C GLN A 107 -3.27 15.11 -7.89
N LEU A 108 -2.34 15.38 -6.96
CA LEU A 108 -0.92 15.15 -7.20
C LEU A 108 -0.65 13.68 -7.56
N LEU A 109 -1.29 12.73 -6.87
CA LEU A 109 -1.21 11.32 -7.20
C LEU A 109 -1.77 11.03 -8.61
N SER A 110 -2.98 11.50 -8.91
CA SER A 110 -3.59 11.34 -10.24
C SER A 110 -2.68 11.86 -11.35
N ASP A 111 -2.01 13.00 -11.14
CA ASP A 111 -1.18 13.63 -12.16
C ASP A 111 0.15 12.88 -12.39
N ASN A 112 0.63 12.12 -11.39
CA ASN A 112 1.98 11.55 -11.40
C ASN A 112 2.04 10.02 -11.28
N VAL A 113 0.92 9.33 -11.05
CA VAL A 113 0.91 7.87 -10.82
C VAL A 113 1.48 7.07 -12.00
N GLU A 114 1.28 7.54 -13.23
CA GLU A 114 1.80 6.90 -14.44
C GLU A 114 3.33 7.04 -14.60
N ALA A 115 3.97 7.95 -13.86
CA ALA A 115 5.42 8.14 -13.90
C ALA A 115 6.18 7.09 -13.08
N VAL A 116 5.49 6.38 -12.17
CA VAL A 116 6.08 5.33 -11.34
C VAL A 116 6.12 4.02 -12.14
N PRO A 117 7.28 3.35 -12.27
CA PRO A 117 7.34 2.06 -12.93
C PRO A 117 6.39 1.04 -12.29
N THR A 118 5.63 0.29 -13.11
CA THR A 118 4.67 -0.71 -12.62
C THR A 118 5.32 -1.73 -11.67
N ARG A 119 6.58 -2.11 -11.95
CA ARG A 119 7.36 -3.02 -11.08
C ARG A 119 7.53 -2.44 -9.68
N THR A 120 7.90 -1.16 -9.56
CA THR A 120 8.08 -0.46 -8.29
C THR A 120 6.77 -0.39 -7.52
N LEU A 121 5.66 -0.04 -8.18
CA LEU A 121 4.34 0.04 -7.53
C LEU A 121 3.89 -1.32 -6.98
N VAL A 122 4.02 -2.39 -7.78
CA VAL A 122 3.66 -3.75 -7.36
C VAL A 122 4.56 -4.21 -6.21
N ASN A 123 5.87 -4.02 -6.33
CA ASN A 123 6.82 -4.39 -5.28
C ASN A 123 6.56 -3.61 -3.98
N TYR A 124 6.20 -2.33 -4.05
CA TYR A 124 5.85 -1.52 -2.90
C TYR A 124 4.65 -2.08 -2.13
N ILE A 125 3.57 -2.46 -2.84
CA ILE A 125 2.39 -3.09 -2.23
C ILE A 125 2.78 -4.40 -1.53
N TYR A 126 3.55 -5.27 -2.21
CA TYR A 126 3.99 -6.53 -1.62
C TYR A 126 4.96 -6.33 -0.44
N ALA A 127 5.83 -5.31 -0.49
CA ALA A 127 6.72 -4.97 0.62
C ALA A 127 5.93 -4.55 1.85
N LYS A 128 4.91 -3.68 1.70
CA LYS A 128 4.01 -3.31 2.81
C LYS A 128 3.27 -4.52 3.36
N LEU A 129 2.81 -5.43 2.50
CA LEU A 129 2.17 -6.67 2.92
C LEU A 129 3.13 -7.58 3.72
N VAL A 130 4.32 -7.83 3.19
CA VAL A 130 5.34 -8.66 3.86
C VAL A 130 5.72 -8.07 5.21
N MET A 131 5.88 -6.74 5.31
CA MET A 131 6.16 -6.07 6.58
C MET A 131 4.99 -6.12 7.56
N ALA A 132 3.74 -6.02 7.09
CA ALA A 132 2.56 -6.09 7.94
C ALA A 132 2.35 -7.50 8.54
N TYR A 133 2.77 -8.55 7.83
CA TYR A 133 2.58 -9.94 8.23
C TYR A 133 3.87 -10.66 8.63
N SER A 134 4.95 -9.92 8.79
CA SER A 134 6.28 -10.48 8.96
C SER A 134 6.44 -11.40 10.17
N ASP A 135 5.68 -11.11 11.23
CA ASP A 135 5.71 -11.87 12.49
C ASP A 135 5.07 -13.25 12.35
N PHE A 136 4.25 -13.45 11.32
CA PHE A 136 3.61 -14.73 10.99
C PHE A 136 4.43 -15.54 9.98
N LEU A 137 5.49 -14.98 9.42
CA LEU A 137 6.33 -15.69 8.46
C LEU A 137 7.22 -16.71 9.19
N PRO A 138 7.53 -17.85 8.56
CA PRO A 138 8.44 -18.83 9.14
C PRO A 138 9.76 -18.17 9.54
N VAL A 139 10.09 -18.21 10.81
CA VAL A 139 11.42 -17.85 11.33
C VAL A 139 12.29 -19.10 11.33
N SER A 140 13.58 -18.95 11.05
CA SER A 140 14.49 -20.09 11.14
C SER A 140 14.45 -20.67 12.56
N PHE A 141 14.25 -21.99 12.69
CA PHE A 141 14.25 -22.71 13.97
C PHE A 141 15.54 -22.51 14.81
N LYS A 142 16.65 -22.04 14.19
CA LYS A 142 17.85 -21.64 14.92
C LYS A 142 17.60 -20.50 15.91
N ASN A 143 16.71 -19.56 15.59
CA ASN A 143 16.40 -18.41 16.46
C ASN A 143 15.37 -18.76 17.54
N LEU A 144 14.48 -19.73 17.30
CA LEU A 144 13.54 -20.25 18.30
C LEU A 144 14.24 -20.96 19.46
N LYS A 145 15.34 -21.69 19.20
CA LYS A 145 16.13 -22.33 20.26
C LYS A 145 16.78 -21.31 21.20
N ILE A 146 17.21 -20.14 20.71
CA ILE A 146 17.86 -19.11 21.53
C ILE A 146 16.85 -18.46 22.47
N SER A 147 15.65 -18.09 21.98
CA SER A 147 14.60 -17.52 22.83
C SER A 147 14.07 -18.52 23.87
N PHE A 148 13.96 -19.80 23.50
CA PHE A 148 13.54 -20.86 24.43
C PHE A 148 14.59 -21.13 25.51
N LEU A 149 15.88 -21.08 25.19
CA LEU A 149 16.97 -21.20 26.17
C LEU A 149 17.04 -19.99 27.13
N LEU A 150 16.75 -18.78 26.66
CA LEU A 150 16.72 -17.56 27.49
C LEU A 150 15.52 -17.52 28.45
N LEU A 151 14.40 -18.14 28.08
CA LEU A 151 13.20 -18.27 28.92
C LEU A 151 13.28 -19.41 29.95
N GLN A 152 14.27 -20.30 29.84
CA GLN A 152 14.51 -21.38 30.81
C GLN A 152 15.55 -21.00 31.89
N THR A 153 16.05 -19.76 31.89
CA THR A 153 17.03 -19.25 32.86
C THR A 153 16.48 -18.18 33.83
N PHE A 154 15.16 -18.13 34.03
CA PHE A 154 14.53 -17.39 35.14
C PHE A 154 13.51 -18.26 35.86
#